data_AF-A0A3D6DH85-F1
#
_entry.id   AF-A0A3D6DH85-F1
#
_cell.length_a   1.000
_cell.length_b   1.000
_cell.length_c   1.000
_cell.angle_alpha   90.00
_cell.angle_beta   90.00
_cell.angle_gamma   90.00
#
_symmetry.space_group_name_H-M   'P 1'
#
loop_
_entity.id
_entity.type
_entity.pdbx_description
1 polymer ?
#
loop_
_entity_poly.entity_id
_entity_poly.type
_entity_poly.pdbx_seq_one_letter_code
_entity_poly.pdbx_strand_id
1 'polypeptide(L)'
;MGTRLERSNGLIGDRIAFAWQDRGTESEQLRVTISQGTTASNMAMLSIWMVMWLCLEAAVLYFWLQGSSEGNAAVGYAIYSAFWAFFAFRIGKVWLWRLRGSEVIVIDRRGISVAMVFGQRGLPDFFAHGAYKGLSRVEENPAQILRTFEQAFWSMGGETL
;
A
#
# COMPACT_ATOMS: atom_id res chain seq x y z
N MET A 1 2.42 -39.59 24.07
CA MET A 1 3.51 -38.60 23.89
C MET A 1 3.19 -37.79 22.65
N GLY A 2 2.53 -36.63 22.81
CA GLY A 2 2.29 -35.72 21.70
C GLY A 2 3.55 -34.92 21.42
N THR A 3 4.08 -35.00 20.21
CA THR A 3 5.19 -34.17 19.76
C THR A 3 4.76 -32.72 19.84
N ARG A 4 5.26 -31.99 20.85
CA ARG A 4 5.19 -30.53 20.89
C ARG A 4 6.07 -30.06 19.74
N LEU A 5 5.47 -29.86 18.57
CA LEU A 5 6.13 -29.18 17.46
C LEU A 5 6.58 -27.84 18.02
N GLU A 6 7.90 -27.63 18.14
CA GLU A 6 8.44 -26.30 18.40
C GLU A 6 8.00 -25.41 17.26
N ARG A 7 6.95 -24.62 17.49
CA ARG A 7 6.40 -23.74 16.49
C ARG A 7 7.38 -22.60 16.31
N SER A 8 7.99 -22.55 15.14
CA SER A 8 8.95 -21.50 14.82
C SER A 8 8.21 -20.19 14.56
N ASN A 9 8.79 -19.12 15.06
CA ASN A 9 8.60 -17.80 14.49
C ASN A 9 9.73 -17.59 13.49
N GLY A 10 9.45 -16.90 12.40
CA GLY A 10 10.46 -16.76 11.35
C GLY A 10 10.17 -15.65 10.37
N LEU A 11 11.19 -15.43 9.53
CA LEU A 11 11.16 -14.51 8.41
C LEU A 11 11.21 -15.33 7.12
N ILE A 12 10.34 -15.02 6.17
CA ILE A 12 10.41 -15.54 4.80
C ILE A 12 10.92 -14.38 3.94
N GLY A 13 12.21 -14.44 3.60
CA GLY A 13 12.90 -13.33 2.95
C GLY A 13 12.91 -12.07 3.83
N ASP A 14 12.91 -10.91 3.19
CA ASP A 14 13.08 -9.62 3.86
C ASP A 14 11.75 -8.94 4.23
N ARG A 15 10.63 -9.44 3.70
CA ARG A 15 9.32 -8.74 3.71
C ARG A 15 8.21 -9.47 4.43
N ILE A 16 8.35 -10.77 4.72
CA ILE A 16 7.28 -11.58 5.31
C ILE A 16 7.74 -12.06 6.68
N ALA A 17 7.02 -11.67 7.72
CA ALA A 17 7.20 -12.17 9.08
C ALA A 17 5.98 -13.00 9.48
N PHE A 18 6.20 -14.15 10.10
CA PHE A 18 5.12 -14.95 10.65
C PHE A 18 5.36 -15.20 12.14
N ALA A 19 4.30 -15.03 12.93
CA ALA A 19 4.32 -15.24 14.36
C ALA A 19 3.06 -15.97 14.80
N TRP A 20 3.25 -17.00 15.63
CA TRP A 20 2.15 -17.64 16.35
C TRP A 20 1.85 -16.81 17.60
N GLN A 21 0.61 -16.33 17.73
CA GLN A 21 0.18 -15.64 18.94
C GLN A 21 -0.84 -16.49 19.69
N ASP A 22 -0.55 -16.73 20.97
CA ASP A 22 -1.46 -17.39 21.88
C ASP A 22 -2.30 -16.32 22.58
N ARG A 23 -3.55 -16.18 22.14
CA ARG A 23 -4.51 -15.27 22.76
C ARG A 23 -5.18 -16.09 23.86
N GLY A 24 -4.70 -15.96 25.09
CA GLY A 24 -4.97 -16.84 26.25
C GLY A 24 -6.43 -16.98 26.71
N THR A 25 -7.41 -16.99 25.82
CA THR A 25 -8.81 -17.23 26.13
C THR A 25 -9.55 -18.09 25.12
N GLU A 26 -9.13 -18.20 23.85
CA GLU A 26 -9.60 -19.25 22.91
C GLU A 26 -8.97 -19.03 21.53
N SER A 27 -8.45 -20.11 20.97
CA SER A 27 -7.83 -20.29 19.65
C SER A 27 -6.48 -19.61 19.35
N GLU A 28 -5.52 -20.47 19.02
CA GLU A 28 -4.21 -20.12 18.46
C GLU A 28 -4.39 -19.43 17.11
N GLN A 29 -3.76 -18.27 16.93
CA GLN A 29 -3.84 -17.49 15.69
C GLN A 29 -2.46 -17.37 15.05
N LEU A 30 -2.41 -17.63 13.74
CA LEU A 30 -1.23 -17.38 12.92
C LEU A 30 -1.32 -15.96 12.36
N ARG A 31 -0.36 -15.12 12.73
CA ARG A 31 -0.24 -13.75 12.21
C ARG A 31 0.89 -13.69 11.19
N VAL A 32 0.55 -13.40 9.94
CA VAL A 32 1.49 -13.12 8.86
C VAL A 32 1.48 -11.61 8.62
N THR A 33 2.65 -10.99 8.64
CA THR A 33 2.84 -9.56 8.34
C THR A 33 3.70 -9.44 7.10
N ILE A 34 3.16 -8.79 6.07
CA ILE A 34 3.82 -8.55 4.79
C ILE A 34 4.11 -7.05 4.71
N SER A 35 5.40 -6.70 4.74
CA SER A 35 5.86 -5.32 4.56
C SER A 35 5.69 -4.89 3.10
N GLN A 36 5.05 -3.74 2.89
CA GLN A 36 4.83 -3.17 1.56
C GLN A 36 6.01 -2.31 1.07
N GLY A 37 7.15 -2.37 1.77
CA GLY A 37 8.38 -1.70 1.38
C GLY A 37 8.90 -2.16 0.02
N THR A 38 9.23 -1.21 -0.86
CA THR A 38 9.91 -1.49 -2.14
C THR A 38 11.43 -1.33 -1.96
N THR A 39 12.21 -1.77 -2.96
CA THR A 39 13.66 -1.51 -3.03
C THR A 39 13.96 -0.02 -2.82
N ALA A 40 15.03 0.28 -2.07
CA ALA A 40 15.45 1.65 -1.76
C ALA A 40 15.59 2.54 -3.01
N SER A 41 16.05 2.00 -4.14
CA SER A 41 16.15 2.73 -5.41
C SER A 41 14.79 3.19 -5.95
N ASN A 42 13.80 2.30 -5.99
CA ASN A 42 12.44 2.64 -6.44
C ASN A 42 11.81 3.70 -5.52
N MET A 43 12.09 3.61 -4.22
CA MET A 43 11.63 4.57 -3.24
C MET A 43 12.30 5.94 -3.40
N ALA A 44 13.61 5.95 -3.66
CA ALA A 44 14.35 7.18 -3.96
C ALA A 44 13.84 7.83 -5.25
N MET A 45 13.63 7.04 -6.32
CA MET A 45 13.08 7.55 -7.57
C MET A 45 11.68 8.15 -7.40
N LEU A 46 10.79 7.48 -6.65
CA LEU A 46 9.46 8.02 -6.36
C LEU A 46 9.52 9.29 -5.50
N SER A 47 10.46 9.35 -4.55
CA SER A 47 10.65 10.51 -3.68
C SER A 47 11.22 11.71 -4.45
N ILE A 48 12.24 11.51 -5.28
CA ILE A 48 12.82 12.55 -6.14
C ILE A 48 11.76 13.07 -7.10
N TRP A 49 11.01 12.17 -7.74
CA TRP A 49 9.94 12.54 -8.64
C TRP A 49 8.86 13.37 -7.94
N MET A 50 8.44 12.98 -6.73
CA MET A 50 7.51 13.77 -5.92
C MET A 50 8.06 15.14 -5.53
N VAL A 51 9.34 15.24 -5.16
CA VAL A 51 9.97 16.52 -4.83
C VAL A 51 10.00 17.44 -6.06
N MET A 52 10.43 16.93 -7.22
CA MET A 52 10.40 17.71 -8.46
C MET A 52 8.98 18.17 -8.80
N TRP A 53 7.99 17.30 -8.64
CA TRP A 53 6.58 17.61 -8.86
C TRP A 53 6.10 18.77 -7.98
N LEU A 54 6.44 18.74 -6.69
CA LEU A 54 6.10 19.81 -5.73
C LEU A 54 6.86 21.11 -5.99
N CYS A 55 8.14 21.03 -6.39
CA CYS A 55 8.92 22.21 -6.76
C CYS A 55 8.32 22.94 -7.97
N LEU A 56 7.86 22.20 -8.98
CA LEU A 56 7.19 22.77 -10.15
C LEU A 56 5.89 23.46 -9.76
N GLU A 57 5.07 22.82 -8.91
CA GLU A 57 3.83 23.44 -8.40
C GLU A 57 4.13 24.69 -7.58
N ALA A 58 5.15 24.65 -6.71
CA ALA A 58 5.56 25.82 -5.93
C ALA A 58 6.02 26.99 -6.82
N ALA A 59 6.72 26.69 -7.93
CA ALA A 59 7.11 27.71 -8.90
C ALA A 59 5.88 28.35 -9.57
N VAL A 60 4.88 27.54 -9.97
CA VAL A 60 3.62 28.04 -10.54
C VAL A 60 2.88 28.95 -9.55
N LEU A 61 2.78 28.54 -8.29
CA LEU A 61 2.15 29.36 -7.23
C LEU A 61 2.93 30.65 -6.98
N TYR A 62 4.27 30.61 -6.99
CA TYR A 62 5.12 31.79 -6.83
C TYR A 62 4.90 32.81 -7.96
N PHE A 63 4.84 32.36 -9.22
CA PHE A 63 4.54 33.24 -10.35
C PHE A 63 3.12 33.79 -10.30
N TRP A 64 2.15 32.97 -9.88
CA TRP A 64 0.77 33.43 -9.72
C TRP A 64 0.64 34.52 -8.65
N LEU A 65 1.35 34.40 -7.53
CA LEU A 65 1.34 35.41 -6.45
C LEU A 65 2.04 36.73 -6.82
N GLN A 66 2.98 36.70 -7.76
CA GLN A 66 3.68 37.91 -8.22
C GLN A 66 3.07 38.58 -9.45
N GLY A 67 2.38 37.83 -10.29
CA GLY A 67 1.69 38.39 -11.45
C GLY A 67 0.44 39.16 -11.01
N SER A 68 0.28 40.40 -11.47
CA SER A 68 -1.02 41.07 -11.49
C SER A 68 -1.94 40.26 -12.40
N SER A 69 -2.75 39.37 -11.82
CA SER A 69 -3.63 38.48 -12.57
C SER A 69 -4.73 39.31 -13.25
N GLU A 70 -4.47 39.76 -14.48
CA GLU A 70 -5.48 40.42 -15.29
C GLU A 70 -6.49 39.39 -15.84
N GLY A 71 -7.78 39.60 -15.56
CA GLY A 71 -8.88 38.82 -16.12
C GLY A 71 -8.95 37.35 -15.67
N ASN A 72 -9.33 36.45 -16.61
CA ASN A 72 -9.61 35.03 -16.35
C ASN A 72 -8.37 34.17 -16.03
N ALA A 73 -7.16 34.73 -16.03
CA ALA A 73 -5.92 33.97 -15.79
C ALA A 73 -5.89 33.33 -14.39
N ALA A 74 -6.42 34.01 -13.37
CA ALA A 74 -6.48 33.48 -12.00
C ALA A 74 -7.32 32.19 -11.90
N VAL A 75 -8.41 32.09 -12.65
CA VAL A 75 -9.26 30.89 -12.69
C VAL A 75 -8.52 29.73 -13.37
N GLY A 76 -7.76 30.02 -14.43
CA GLY A 76 -6.91 29.02 -15.10
C GLY A 76 -5.86 28.42 -14.15
N TYR A 77 -5.14 29.27 -13.41
CA TYR A 77 -4.18 28.81 -12.39
C TYR A 77 -4.86 27.99 -11.30
N ALA A 78 -6.03 28.41 -10.81
CA ALA A 78 -6.76 27.67 -9.79
C ALA A 78 -7.17 26.26 -10.26
N ILE A 79 -7.68 26.12 -11.49
CA ILE A 79 -8.06 24.81 -12.05
C ILE A 79 -6.81 23.94 -12.25
N TYR A 80 -5.74 24.50 -12.81
CA TYR A 80 -4.46 23.82 -12.99
C TYR A 80 -3.93 23.29 -11.65
N SER A 81 -3.82 24.15 -10.65
CA SER A 81 -3.31 23.78 -9.32
C SER A 81 -4.21 22.75 -8.62
N ALA A 82 -5.53 22.87 -8.73
CA ALA A 82 -6.44 21.88 -8.15
C ALA A 82 -6.29 20.50 -8.81
N PHE A 83 -6.20 20.47 -10.14
CA PHE A 83 -5.93 19.25 -10.90
C PHE A 83 -4.57 18.64 -10.52
N TRP A 84 -3.52 19.46 -10.49
CA TRP A 84 -2.16 19.03 -10.17
C TRP A 84 -2.03 18.51 -8.73
N ALA A 85 -2.69 19.20 -7.78
CA ALA A 85 -2.76 18.81 -6.37
C ALA A 85 -3.53 17.50 -6.17
N PHE A 86 -4.59 17.23 -6.94
CA PHE A 86 -5.30 15.95 -6.89
C PHE A 86 -4.36 14.78 -7.21
N PHE A 87 -3.55 14.88 -8.28
CA PHE A 87 -2.57 13.84 -8.60
C PHE A 87 -1.45 13.75 -7.57
N ALA A 88 -0.94 14.89 -7.06
CA ALA A 88 0.05 14.90 -5.99
C ALA A 88 -0.49 14.20 -4.73
N PHE A 89 -1.75 14.40 -4.36
CA PHE A 89 -2.40 13.71 -3.25
C PHE A 89 -2.51 12.19 -3.51
N ARG A 90 -2.93 11.79 -4.72
CA ARG A 90 -3.04 10.37 -5.10
C ARG A 90 -1.69 9.65 -5.04
N ILE A 91 -0.64 10.25 -5.60
CA ILE A 91 0.73 9.69 -5.58
C ILE A 91 1.31 9.74 -4.16
N GLY A 92 1.08 10.84 -3.44
CA GLY A 92 1.51 11.00 -2.04
C GLY A 92 0.92 9.96 -1.11
N LYS A 93 -0.35 9.56 -1.32
CA LYS A 93 -0.96 8.44 -0.61
C LYS A 93 -0.19 7.13 -0.84
N VAL A 94 0.21 6.84 -2.09
CA VAL A 94 1.00 5.65 -2.43
C VAL A 94 2.39 5.71 -1.79
N TRP A 95 3.06 6.87 -1.86
CA TRP A 95 4.35 7.07 -1.22
C TRP A 95 4.28 6.81 0.30
N LEU A 96 3.27 7.36 0.97
CA LEU A 96 3.04 7.14 2.40
C LEU A 96 2.73 5.67 2.72
N TRP A 97 1.95 4.99 1.88
CA TRP A 97 1.70 3.56 2.01
C TRP A 97 2.98 2.73 1.85
N ARG A 98 3.86 3.08 0.92
CA ARG A 98 5.13 2.36 0.75
C ARG A 98 6.13 2.61 1.89
N LEU A 99 6.00 3.74 2.60
CA LEU A 99 6.80 4.07 3.78
C LEU A 99 6.33 3.35 5.05
N ARG A 100 5.02 3.24 5.27
CA ARG A 100 4.44 2.86 6.56
C ARG A 100 3.36 1.78 6.48
N GLY A 101 3.03 1.33 5.28
CA GLY A 101 2.02 0.31 5.03
C GLY A 101 2.55 -1.09 5.30
N SER A 102 1.69 -1.90 5.90
CA SER A 102 1.92 -3.33 6.07
C SER A 102 0.60 -4.03 5.91
N GLU A 103 0.63 -5.17 5.23
CA GLU A 103 -0.54 -6.03 5.12
C GLU A 103 -0.43 -7.11 6.20
N VAL A 104 -1.49 -7.28 6.98
CA VAL A 104 -1.53 -8.26 8.08
C VAL A 104 -2.63 -9.26 7.77
N ILE A 105 -2.23 -10.51 7.65
CA ILE A 105 -3.14 -11.65 7.47
C ILE A 105 -3.16 -12.40 8.80
N VAL A 106 -4.33 -12.53 9.41
CA VAL A 106 -4.51 -13.31 10.64
C VAL A 106 -5.43 -14.47 10.34
N ILE A 107 -4.93 -15.67 10.59
CA ILE A 107 -5.68 -16.92 10.42
C ILE A 107 -6.04 -17.44 11.81
N ASP A 108 -7.34 -17.63 12.04
CA ASP A 108 -7.91 -18.14 13.29
C ASP A 108 -8.92 -19.25 12.95
N ARG A 109 -9.37 -20.02 13.94
CA ARG A 109 -10.36 -21.10 13.76
C ARG A 109 -11.70 -20.63 13.19
N ARG A 110 -12.02 -19.33 13.29
CA ARG A 110 -13.27 -18.74 12.80
C ARG A 110 -13.18 -18.29 11.34
N GLY A 111 -12.00 -17.95 10.85
CA GLY A 111 -11.85 -17.31 9.54
C GLY A 111 -10.44 -16.79 9.27
N ILE A 112 -10.30 -16.17 8.11
CA ILE A 112 -9.11 -15.42 7.72
C ILE A 112 -9.50 -13.94 7.78
N SER A 113 -8.71 -13.11 8.46
CA SER A 113 -8.81 -11.67 8.35
C SER A 113 -7.61 -11.11 7.60
N VAL A 114 -7.87 -10.25 6.63
CA VAL A 114 -6.87 -9.53 5.87
C VAL A 114 -7.06 -8.05 6.18
N ALA A 115 -6.00 -7.41 6.67
CA ALA A 115 -6.05 -6.01 7.06
C ALA A 115 -4.91 -5.25 6.39
N MET A 116 -5.25 -4.20 5.66
CA MET A 116 -4.29 -3.17 5.28
C MET A 116 -4.03 -2.25 6.46
N VAL A 117 -2.86 -2.40 7.09
CA VAL A 117 -2.44 -1.61 8.24
C VAL A 117 -1.59 -0.43 7.79
N PHE A 118 -2.11 0.78 7.94
CA PHE A 118 -1.34 2.02 7.83
C PHE A 118 -0.71 2.31 9.21
N GLY A 119 0.57 1.95 9.39
CA GLY A 119 1.26 2.12 10.67
C GLY A 119 0.67 1.23 11.78
N GLN A 120 -0.20 1.80 12.62
CA GLN A 120 -0.86 1.09 13.74
C GLN A 120 -2.38 0.90 13.56
N ARG A 121 -2.98 1.42 12.48
CA ARG A 121 -4.42 1.34 12.23
C ARG A 121 -4.66 0.69 10.87
N GLY A 122 -5.44 -0.38 10.85
CA GLY A 122 -5.95 -1.00 9.63
C GLY A 122 -7.41 -1.37 9.82
N LEU A 123 -8.19 -1.33 8.74
CA LEU A 123 -9.53 -1.89 8.73
C LEU A 123 -9.39 -3.37 8.35
N PRO A 124 -9.70 -4.31 9.27
CA PRO A 124 -9.64 -5.73 8.96
C PRO A 124 -10.91 -6.14 8.20
N ASP A 125 -10.74 -6.69 7.00
CA ASP A 125 -11.79 -7.42 6.32
C ASP A 125 -11.76 -8.88 6.77
N PHE A 126 -12.90 -9.38 7.23
CA PHE A 126 -13.02 -10.73 7.79
C PHE A 126 -13.77 -11.66 6.83
N PHE A 127 -13.15 -12.80 6.54
CA PHE A 127 -13.70 -13.88 5.72
C PHE A 127 -13.90 -15.13 6.56
N ALA A 128 -15.16 -15.58 6.69
CA ALA A 128 -15.50 -16.78 7.45
C ALA A 128 -15.01 -18.07 6.78
N HIS A 129 -14.77 -19.13 7.56
CA HIS A 129 -14.47 -20.46 7.03
C HIS A 129 -15.57 -20.94 6.08
N GLY A 130 -15.19 -21.29 4.84
CA GLY A 130 -16.10 -21.70 3.77
C GLY A 130 -16.43 -20.63 2.74
N ALA A 131 -16.07 -19.36 2.98
CA ALA A 131 -16.26 -18.27 2.01
C ALA A 131 -15.12 -18.14 0.99
N TYR A 132 -13.99 -18.82 1.22
CA TYR A 132 -12.80 -18.78 0.37
C TYR A 132 -12.53 -20.14 -0.29
N LYS A 133 -12.09 -20.13 -1.55
CA LYS A 133 -11.55 -21.31 -2.23
C LYS A 133 -10.09 -21.52 -1.82
N GLY A 134 -9.60 -22.75 -1.93
CA GLY A 134 -8.19 -23.06 -1.61
C GLY A 134 -7.21 -22.17 -2.38
N LEU A 135 -6.07 -21.88 -1.76
CA LEU A 135 -4.97 -21.10 -2.36
C LEU A 135 -4.58 -21.71 -3.71
N SER A 136 -4.92 -21.01 -4.79
CA SER A 136 -4.50 -21.37 -6.13
C SER A 136 -3.40 -20.43 -6.57
N ARG A 137 -2.42 -20.95 -7.31
CA ARG A 137 -1.47 -20.08 -8.01
C ARG A 137 -2.26 -19.35 -9.09
N VAL A 138 -2.32 -18.03 -9.01
CA VAL A 138 -2.86 -17.20 -10.07
C VAL A 138 -1.87 -17.28 -11.24
N GLU A 139 -2.30 -17.82 -12.39
CA GLU A 139 -1.49 -17.77 -13.61
C GLU A 139 -1.36 -16.31 -14.06
N GLU A 140 -0.12 -15.85 -14.12
CA GLU A 140 0.19 -14.49 -14.53
C GLU A 140 0.14 -14.41 -16.05
N ASN A 141 -0.81 -13.64 -16.60
CA ASN A 141 -0.83 -13.31 -18.01
C ASN A 141 -0.03 -12.02 -18.26
N PRO A 142 1.19 -12.08 -18.84
CA PRO A 142 2.02 -10.90 -19.06
C PRO A 142 1.49 -9.96 -20.14
N ALA A 143 0.51 -10.38 -20.96
CA ALA A 143 -0.07 -9.56 -22.02
C ALA A 143 -1.12 -8.55 -21.51
N GLN A 144 -1.49 -8.61 -20.22
CA GLN A 144 -2.52 -7.73 -19.66
C GLN A 144 -1.90 -6.39 -19.24
N ILE A 145 -1.85 -5.45 -20.18
CA ILE A 145 -1.31 -4.08 -20.00
C ILE A 145 -1.82 -3.41 -18.72
N LEU A 146 -3.11 -3.59 -18.40
CA LEU A 146 -3.72 -3.01 -17.20
C LEU A 146 -3.05 -3.50 -15.91
N ARG A 147 -2.68 -4.78 -15.84
CA ARG A 147 -1.95 -5.35 -14.69
C ARG A 147 -0.53 -4.83 -14.60
N THR A 148 0.16 -4.61 -15.71
CA THR A 148 1.50 -3.99 -15.71
C THR A 148 1.45 -2.57 -15.14
N PHE A 149 0.40 -1.81 -15.47
CA PHE A 149 0.19 -0.49 -14.88
C PHE A 149 -0.14 -0.56 -13.38
N GLU A 150 -0.91 -1.56 -12.96
CA GLU A 150 -1.24 -1.78 -11.54
C GLU A 150 -0.03 -2.25 -10.72
N GLN A 151 0.88 -3.03 -11.31
CA GLN A 151 2.13 -3.47 -10.70
C GLN A 151 3.20 -2.37 -10.62
N ALA A 152 2.99 -1.22 -11.27
CA ALA A 152 3.94 -0.12 -11.24
C ALA A 152 4.15 0.36 -9.79
N PHE A 153 5.40 0.70 -9.47
CA PHE A 153 5.79 1.13 -8.12
C PHE A 153 5.11 2.43 -7.66
N TRP A 154 4.41 3.16 -8.53
CA TRP A 154 3.59 4.33 -8.17
C TRP A 154 2.10 4.03 -8.05
N SER A 155 1.66 2.78 -8.24
CA SER A 155 0.28 2.36 -8.06
C SER A 155 0.09 1.58 -6.76
N MET A 156 -1.07 1.72 -6.13
CA MET A 156 -1.59 0.80 -5.12
C MET A 156 -2.66 -0.04 -5.82
N GLY A 157 -2.27 -1.22 -6.30
CA GLY A 157 -3.15 -2.11 -7.06
C GLY A 157 -2.41 -3.37 -7.51
N GLY A 158 -3.14 -4.31 -8.11
CA GLY A 158 -2.61 -5.60 -8.56
C GLY A 158 -2.71 -6.71 -7.51
N GLU A 159 -3.35 -6.45 -6.37
CA GLU A 159 -3.71 -7.49 -5.42
C GLU A 159 -4.76 -8.41 -6.04
N THR A 160 -4.44 -9.69 -6.15
CA THR A 160 -5.41 -10.73 -6.51
C THR A 160 -5.71 -11.56 -5.27
N LEU A 161 -6.97 -11.50 -4.84
CA LEU A 161 -7.57 -12.39 -3.86
C LEU A 161 -7.96 -13.73 -4.50
#